data_AF-A0A6P1R8W7-F1
#
_entry.id   AF-A0A6P1R8W7-F1
#
_cell.length_a   1.000
_cell.length_b   1.000
_cell.length_c   1.000
_cell.angle_alpha   90.00
_cell.angle_beta   90.00
_cell.angle_gamma   90.00
#
_symmetry.space_group_name_H-M   'P 1'
#
loop_
_entity.id
_entity.type
_entity.pdbx_description
1 polymer ?
#
loop_
_entity_poly.entity_id
_entity_poly.type
_entity_poly.pdbx_seq_one_letter_code
_entity_poly.pdbx_strand_id
1 'polypeptide(L)'
;MTTIIPFPYSRQRHLVERHARAMRGLPPDEASDYLAKVLERVCEDIEKFGIACCDADDMFMDFASAIGRELHGPDFRIQLDGSK
;
A
#
# COMPACT_ATOMS: atom_id res chain seq x y z
N MET A 1 21.32 -14.20 -10.01
CA MET A 1 21.49 -13.06 -9.09
C MET A 1 20.15 -12.39 -8.97
N THR A 2 19.44 -12.63 -7.86
CA THR A 2 18.11 -12.08 -7.64
C THR A 2 18.29 -10.63 -7.18
N THR A 3 18.04 -9.68 -8.08
CA THR A 3 18.02 -8.27 -7.73
C THR A 3 16.83 -8.05 -6.80
N ILE A 4 17.09 -8.07 -5.50
CA ILE A 4 16.13 -7.60 -4.50
C ILE A 4 16.03 -6.09 -4.73
N ILE A 5 15.02 -5.67 -5.48
CA ILE A 5 14.67 -4.25 -5.57
C ILE A 5 14.33 -3.84 -4.13
N PRO A 6 15.13 -2.95 -3.50
CA PRO A 6 14.84 -2.54 -2.14
C PRO A 6 13.48 -1.86 -2.15
N PHE A 7 12.54 -2.44 -1.40
CA PHE A 7 11.21 -1.89 -1.19
C PHE A 7 11.34 -0.38 -0.94
N PRO A 8 10.71 0.51 -1.74
CA PRO A 8 10.89 1.95 -1.61
C PRO A 8 10.51 2.46 -0.21
N TYR A 9 9.67 1.69 0.50
CA TYR A 9 9.28 1.93 1.88
C TYR A 9 10.22 1.35 2.95
N SER A 10 11.43 0.89 2.64
CA SER A 10 12.39 0.46 3.69
C SER A 10 12.66 1.55 4.73
N ARG A 11 12.66 2.83 4.34
CA ARG A 11 12.70 4.00 5.25
C ARG A 11 11.35 4.33 5.91
N GLN A 12 10.26 3.81 5.37
CA GLN A 12 8.87 4.08 5.75
C GLN A 12 8.16 2.82 6.30
N ARG A 13 8.93 1.81 6.72
CA ARG A 13 8.41 0.55 7.28
C ARG A 13 7.42 0.78 8.43
N HIS A 14 7.69 1.79 9.24
CA HIS A 14 6.82 2.21 10.33
C HIS A 14 5.41 2.65 9.85
N LEU A 15 5.28 3.19 8.63
CA LEU A 15 3.97 3.53 8.05
C LEU A 15 3.20 2.27 7.68
N VAL A 16 3.86 1.33 6.99
CA VAL A 16 3.27 0.03 6.64
C VAL A 16 2.79 -0.71 7.90
N GLU A 17 3.64 -0.83 8.91
CA GLU A 17 3.31 -1.48 10.19
C GLU A 17 2.18 -0.76 10.93
N ARG A 18 2.16 0.58 10.90
CA ARG A 18 1.09 1.39 11.51
C ARG A 18 -0.26 1.11 10.86
N HIS A 19 -0.33 1.13 9.53
CA HIS A 19 -1.57 0.89 8.80
C HIS A 19 -2.02 -0.57 8.91
N ALA A 20 -1.09 -1.53 8.82
CA ALA A 20 -1.39 -2.94 9.07
C ALA A 20 -1.95 -3.16 10.49
N ARG A 21 -1.35 -2.54 11.52
CA ARG A 21 -1.88 -2.64 12.89
C ARG A 21 -3.28 -2.04 13.01
N ALA A 22 -3.54 -0.90 12.35
CA ALA A 22 -4.86 -0.28 12.34
C ALA A 22 -5.91 -1.20 11.69
N MET A 23 -5.53 -1.92 10.63
CA MET A 23 -6.42 -2.83 9.90
C MET A 23 -6.67 -4.18 10.60
N ARG A 24 -5.75 -4.70 11.44
CA ARG A 24 -5.92 -6.01 12.12
C ARG A 24 -7.16 -6.12 13.00
N GLY A 25 -7.67 -5.00 13.51
CA GLY A 25 -8.86 -4.97 14.36
C GLY A 25 -10.16 -4.68 13.62
N LEU A 26 -10.10 -4.45 12.30
CA LEU A 26 -11.25 -4.03 11.50
C LEU A 26 -11.88 -5.21 10.76
N PRO A 27 -13.21 -5.22 10.60
CA PRO A 27 -13.88 -6.06 9.60
C PRO A 27 -13.31 -5.81 8.19
N PRO A 28 -13.37 -6.80 7.27
CA PRO A 28 -12.82 -6.68 5.93
C PRO A 28 -13.28 -5.43 5.15
N ASP A 29 -14.57 -5.10 5.22
CA ASP A 29 -15.14 -3.95 4.53
C ASP A 29 -14.57 -2.63 5.09
N GLU A 30 -14.49 -2.51 6.42
CA GLU A 30 -13.91 -1.35 7.09
C GLU A 30 -12.39 -1.23 6.86
N ALA A 31 -11.69 -2.35 6.77
CA ALA A 31 -10.27 -2.39 6.44
C ALA A 31 -10.02 -1.93 4.99
N SER A 32 -10.89 -2.33 4.05
CA SER A 32 -10.85 -1.88 2.66
C SER A 32 -11.09 -0.37 2.56
N ASP A 33 -12.14 0.14 3.21
CA ASP A 33 -12.44 1.58 3.27
C ASP A 33 -11.30 2.38 3.91
N TYR A 34 -10.69 1.83 4.96
CA TYR A 34 -9.52 2.43 5.60
C TYR A 34 -8.34 2.53 4.63
N LEU A 35 -8.03 1.43 3.92
CA LEU A 35 -6.93 1.41 2.96
C LEU A 35 -7.15 2.40 1.83
N ALA A 36 -8.36 2.48 1.27
CA ALA A 36 -8.71 3.44 0.22
C ALA A 36 -8.46 4.89 0.67
N LYS A 37 -8.92 5.28 1.87
CA LYS A 37 -8.69 6.62 2.44
C LYS A 37 -7.21 6.92 2.69
N VAL A 38 -6.43 5.90 3.08
CA VAL A 38 -4.98 6.07 3.26
C VAL A 38 -4.30 6.32 1.92
N LEU A 39 -4.64 5.54 0.88
CA LEU A 39 -4.08 5.72 -0.46
C LEU A 39 -4.45 7.09 -1.05
N GLU A 40 -5.69 7.54 -0.86
CA GLU A 40 -6.16 8.88 -1.26
C GLU A 40 -5.33 9.99 -0.60
N ARG A 41 -5.07 9.90 0.72
CA ARG A 41 -4.22 10.88 1.41
C ARG A 41 -2.78 10.86 0.94
N VAL A 42 -2.23 9.68 0.68
CA VAL A 42 -0.87 9.54 0.15
C VAL A 42 -0.81 10.19 -1.24
N CYS A 43 -1.83 9.99 -2.08
CA CYS A 43 -2.00 10.65 -3.37
C CYS A 43 -2.02 12.17 -3.25
N GLU A 44 -2.87 12.74 -2.40
CA GLU A 44 -2.91 14.18 -2.14
C GLU A 44 -1.56 14.74 -1.65
N ASP A 45 -0.84 13.98 -0.80
CA ASP A 45 0.45 14.41 -0.28
C ASP A 45 1.54 14.41 -1.36
N ILE A 46 1.53 13.42 -2.25
CA ILE A 46 2.47 13.33 -3.38
C ILE A 46 2.21 14.42 -4.42
N GLU A 47 0.94 14.75 -4.68
CA GLU A 47 0.56 15.86 -5.58
C GLU A 47 1.07 17.22 -5.07
N LYS A 48 1.15 17.42 -3.76
CA LYS A 48 1.76 18.63 -3.16
C LYS A 48 3.26 18.75 -3.48
N PHE A 49 3.93 17.64 -3.79
CA PHE A 49 5.33 17.63 -4.26
C PHE A 49 5.46 17.75 -5.78
N GLY A 50 4.36 17.96 -6.51
CA GLY A 50 4.34 18.14 -7.96
C GLY A 50 4.43 16.84 -8.75
N ILE A 51 4.17 15.69 -8.11
CA ILE A 51 4.09 14.39 -8.77
C ILE A 51 2.61 14.09 -8.99
N ALA A 52 2.21 13.89 -10.26
CA ALA A 52 0.83 13.55 -10.56
C ALA A 52 0.50 12.16 -9.99
N CYS A 53 -0.65 12.02 -9.34
CA CYS A 53 -1.03 10.78 -8.69
C CYS A 53 -1.16 9.60 -9.67
N CYS A 54 -1.58 9.85 -10.92
CA CYS A 54 -1.61 8.86 -11.99
C CYS A 54 -0.23 8.31 -12.39
N ASP A 55 0.85 9.05 -12.10
CA ASP A 55 2.22 8.59 -12.32
C ASP A 55 2.75 7.76 -11.13
N ALA A 56 1.95 7.63 -10.05
CA ALA A 56 2.29 6.96 -8.81
C ALA A 56 1.50 5.64 -8.58
N ASP A 57 0.76 5.15 -9.57
CA ASP A 57 -0.03 3.90 -9.51
C ASP A 57 0.80 2.71 -9.01
N ASP A 58 2.01 2.52 -9.55
CA ASP A 58 2.94 1.46 -9.12
C ASP A 58 3.32 1.62 -7.63
N MET A 59 3.49 2.86 -7.17
CA MET A 59 3.87 3.15 -5.78
C MET A 59 2.71 2.89 -4.81
N PHE A 60 1.46 3.11 -5.21
CA PHE A 60 0.28 2.74 -4.42
C PHE A 60 0.10 1.23 -4.34
N MET A 61 0.27 0.54 -5.47
CA MET A 61 0.19 -0.92 -5.53
C MET A 61 1.27 -1.59 -4.69
N ASP A 62 2.49 -1.05 -4.69
CA ASP A 62 3.58 -1.49 -3.83
C ASP A 62 3.26 -1.25 -2.35
N PHE A 63 2.70 -0.09 -2.00
CA PHE A 63 2.33 0.25 -0.62
C PHE A 63 1.21 -0.66 -0.08
N ALA A 64 0.14 -0.82 -0.86
CA ALA A 64 -0.96 -1.72 -0.53
C ALA A 64 -0.47 -3.18 -0.39
N SER A 65 0.42 -3.61 -1.29
CA SER A 65 1.01 -4.96 -1.24
C SER A 65 1.85 -5.15 0.02
N ALA A 66 2.60 -4.12 0.45
CA ALA A 66 3.38 -4.14 1.68
C ALA A 66 2.48 -4.33 2.91
N ILE A 67 1.39 -3.58 2.98
CA ILE A 67 0.41 -3.67 4.08
C ILE A 67 -0.19 -5.07 4.10
N GLY A 68 -0.63 -5.58 2.95
CA GLY A 68 -1.19 -6.92 2.86
C GLY A 68 -0.21 -8.02 3.27
N ARG A 69 1.08 -7.90 2.92
CA ARG A 69 2.12 -8.84 3.40
C ARG A 69 2.35 -8.76 4.91
N GLU A 70 2.28 -7.58 5.49
CA GLU A 70 2.39 -7.38 6.95
C GLU A 70 1.16 -7.92 7.70
N LEU A 71 -0.01 -7.96 7.05
CA LEU A 71 -1.25 -8.51 7.59
C LEU A 71 -1.33 -10.04 7.47
N HIS A 72 -1.00 -10.58 6.30
CA HIS A 72 -1.31 -11.96 5.91
C HIS A 72 -0.08 -12.84 5.70
N GLY A 73 1.13 -12.28 5.73
CA GLY A 73 2.39 -12.99 5.52
C GLY A 73 3.02 -12.73 4.14
N PRO A 74 4.26 -13.20 3.93
CA PRO A 74 5.09 -12.85 2.77
C PRO A 74 4.50 -13.30 1.42
N ASP A 75 3.63 -14.31 1.44
CA ASP A 75 3.01 -14.88 0.23
C ASP A 75 1.77 -14.10 -0.25
N PHE A 76 1.35 -13.05 0.47
CA PHE A 76 0.23 -12.21 0.07
C PHE A 76 0.47 -11.55 -1.30
N ARG A 77 -0.55 -11.63 -2.16
CA ARG A 77 -0.59 -10.98 -3.48
C ARG A 77 -1.93 -10.28 -3.65
N ILE A 78 -1.89 -9.02 -4.09
CA ILE A 78 -3.09 -8.32 -4.54
C ILE A 78 -3.55 -8.98 -5.84
N GLN A 79 -4.78 -9.47 -5.87
CA GLN A 79 -5.44 -9.77 -7.14
C GLN A 79 -5.85 -8.42 -7.75
N LEU A 80 -5.09 -7.98 -8.74
CA LEU A 80 -5.58 -7.00 -9.69
C LEU A 80 -6.70 -7.70 -10.45
N ASP A 81 -7.95 -7.33 -10.15
CA ASP A 81 -9.07 -7.77 -10.95
C ASP A 81 -8.92 -7.11 -12.32
N GLY A 82 -8.27 -7.82 -13.25
CA GLY A 82 -8.15 -7.48 -14.66
C GLY A 82 -9.50 -7.64 -15.35
N SER A 83 -10.54 -7.04 -14.79
CA SER A 83 -11.82 -6.88 -15.46
C SER A 83 -11.57 -6.00 -16.69
N LYS A 84 -11.53 -6.72 -17.82
CA LYS A 84 -11.38 -6.24 -19.20
C LYS A 84 -12.27 -5.05 -19.53
#